data_AF-Q9FNB1-F1
#
_entry.id   AF-Q9FNB1-F1
#
_cell.length_a   1.000
_cell.length_b   1.000
_cell.length_c   1.000
_cell.angle_alpha   90.00
_cell.angle_beta   90.00
_cell.angle_gamma   90.00
#
_symmetry.space_group_name_H-M   'P 1'
#
loop_
_entity.id
_entity.type
_entity.pdbx_description
1 polymer ?
#
loop_
_entity_poly.entity_id
_entity_poly.type
_entity_poly.pdbx_seq_one_letter_code
_entity_poly.pdbx_strand_id
1 'polypeptide(L)'
;MASSSSAVAVTRDEFNAFHKCDRALFRRFVVRLRRDINQSLQVMSFLLYLEKSGLVSNLIVNFNSLPDFFINTVADEVVMCLSCLSYENFSMFVANFGKKIIPLITRMTGEYLTLAVIHQNRESILLDMKKHLTSICYPAFEDICVQAEKEKVIEDMKHLGFSKAVHKAGSSSQFLSEQQATTRTSKVGVFSEDEQAREDDRTVFLTFSRGYPLSEAEVHAYFTRRFGEIIEAIIMPGGEGNEQALYAKMVLHSAAMIPEIVSDGIERNKYTINGKHVWARKYIPRSSINNNLAPSYGVAL
;
A
#
# COMPACT_ATOMS: atom_id res chain seq x y z
N MET A 1 31.25 6.62 -49.11
CA MET A 1 31.65 6.44 -47.71
C MET A 1 30.38 6.31 -46.89
N ALA A 2 30.06 5.09 -46.45
CA ALA A 2 28.93 4.88 -45.54
C ALA A 2 29.43 5.19 -44.13
N SER A 3 29.10 6.38 -43.63
CA SER A 3 29.36 6.73 -42.24
C SER A 3 28.45 5.90 -41.35
N SER A 4 29.00 4.82 -40.78
CA SER A 4 28.37 4.08 -39.70
C SER A 4 28.26 5.03 -38.51
N SER A 5 27.08 5.63 -38.34
CA SER A 5 26.73 6.34 -37.11
C SER A 5 26.77 5.32 -35.97
N SER A 6 27.83 5.36 -35.18
CA SER A 6 27.89 4.61 -33.93
C SER A 6 26.76 5.12 -33.06
N ALA A 7 25.72 4.31 -32.86
CA ALA A 7 24.63 4.64 -31.95
C ALA A 7 25.24 4.88 -30.57
N VAL A 8 25.30 6.16 -30.16
CA VAL A 8 25.82 6.56 -28.86
C VAL A 8 24.89 5.96 -27.81
N ALA A 9 25.37 4.92 -27.13
CA ALA A 9 24.62 4.28 -26.05
C ALA A 9 24.64 5.22 -24.84
N VAL A 10 23.46 5.76 -24.49
CA VAL A 10 23.29 6.56 -23.28
C VAL A 10 23.41 5.64 -22.07
N THR A 11 24.34 5.94 -21.17
CA THR A 11 24.52 5.16 -19.94
C THR A 11 23.37 5.40 -18.97
N ARG A 12 23.15 4.47 -18.04
CA ARG A 12 22.12 4.62 -17.00
C ARG A 12 22.35 5.87 -16.14
N ASP A 13 23.61 6.18 -15.82
CA ASP A 13 23.97 7.34 -15.02
C ASP A 13 23.71 8.65 -15.76
N GLU A 14 24.02 8.72 -17.06
CA GLU A 14 23.67 9.87 -17.90
C GLU A 14 22.17 10.07 -18.01
N PHE A 15 21.42 8.97 -18.21
CA PHE A 15 19.95 9.02 -18.24
C PHE A 15 19.37 9.51 -16.91
N ASN A 16 19.90 9.00 -15.79
CA ASN A 16 19.49 9.43 -14.45
C ASN A 16 19.87 10.90 -14.18
N ALA A 17 21.03 11.35 -14.66
CA ALA A 17 21.46 12.74 -14.54
C ALA A 17 20.56 13.67 -15.37
N PHE A 18 20.15 13.25 -16.56
CA PHE A 18 19.20 13.99 -17.39
C PHE A 18 17.83 14.15 -16.70
N HIS A 19 17.34 13.08 -16.06
CA HIS A 19 16.08 13.08 -15.30
C HIS A 19 16.23 13.52 -13.83
N LYS A 20 17.25 14.32 -13.49
CA LYS A 20 17.55 14.70 -12.09
C LYS A 20 16.37 15.36 -11.37
N CYS A 21 15.66 16.28 -12.02
CA CYS A 21 14.52 16.96 -11.41
C CYS A 21 13.33 16.01 -11.21
N ASP A 22 13.07 15.15 -12.19
CA ASP A 22 12.02 14.14 -12.14
C ASP A 22 12.28 13.16 -10.99
N ARG A 23 13.52 12.68 -10.89
CA ARG A 23 14.00 11.78 -9.83
C ARG A 23 13.89 12.41 -8.46
N ALA A 24 14.24 13.70 -8.33
CA ALA A 24 14.11 14.44 -7.08
C ALA A 24 12.65 14.53 -6.62
N LEU A 25 11.73 14.87 -7.53
CA LEU A 25 10.30 14.96 -7.22
C LEU A 25 9.72 13.59 -6.86
N PHE A 26 10.04 12.56 -7.65
CA PHE A 26 9.58 11.20 -7.36
C PHE A 26 10.07 10.69 -6.00
N ARG A 27 11.34 10.92 -5.67
CA ARG A 27 11.89 10.60 -4.35
C ARG A 27 11.13 11.31 -3.22
N ARG A 28 10.69 12.56 -3.42
CA ARG A 28 9.84 13.25 -2.43
C ARG A 28 8.50 12.53 -2.24
N PHE A 29 7.86 12.06 -3.31
CA PHE A 29 6.60 11.31 -3.20
C PHE A 29 6.76 10.03 -2.38
N VAL A 30 7.73 9.19 -2.70
CA VAL A 30 7.82 7.85 -2.11
C VAL A 30 8.56 7.85 -0.75
N VAL A 31 9.61 8.66 -0.60
CA VAL A 31 10.44 8.64 0.63
C VAL A 31 9.94 9.65 1.66
N ARG A 32 9.70 10.91 1.27
CA ARG A 32 9.31 11.96 2.24
C ARG A 32 7.82 11.93 2.55
N LEU A 33 6.99 11.87 1.51
CA LEU A 33 5.53 11.87 1.63
C LEU A 33 4.96 10.46 1.89
N ARG A 34 5.78 9.41 1.77
CA ARG A 34 5.38 8.01 2.00
C ARG A 34 4.14 7.60 1.20
N ARG A 35 4.00 8.14 -0.01
CA ARG A 35 2.94 7.73 -0.94
C ARG A 35 3.25 6.37 -1.52
N ASP A 36 2.19 5.68 -1.95
CA ASP A 36 2.32 4.40 -2.65
C ASP A 36 3.17 4.56 -3.92
N ILE A 37 4.06 3.60 -4.18
CA ILE A 37 5.02 3.67 -5.28
C ILE A 37 4.29 3.67 -6.63
N ASN A 38 3.33 2.76 -6.82
CA ASN A 38 2.59 2.64 -8.08
C ASN A 38 1.73 3.89 -8.34
N GLN A 39 1.04 4.39 -7.31
CA GLN A 39 0.32 5.66 -7.41
C GLN A 39 1.27 6.82 -7.73
N SER A 40 2.45 6.87 -7.10
CA SER A 40 3.44 7.92 -7.35
C SER A 40 3.99 7.88 -8.78
N LEU A 41 4.14 6.70 -9.37
CA LEU A 41 4.53 6.52 -10.77
C LEU A 41 3.45 7.09 -11.71
N GLN A 42 2.18 6.81 -11.43
CA GLN A 42 1.07 7.37 -12.19
C GLN A 42 0.97 8.89 -12.03
N VAL A 43 1.16 9.41 -10.82
CA VAL A 43 1.19 10.86 -10.56
C VAL A 43 2.32 11.53 -11.34
N MET A 44 3.55 10.99 -11.28
CA MET A 44 4.67 11.52 -12.06
C MET A 44 4.39 11.48 -13.57
N SER A 45 3.81 10.38 -14.05
CA SER A 45 3.45 10.26 -15.46
C SER A 45 2.42 11.30 -15.91
N PHE A 46 1.47 11.66 -15.06
CA PHE A 46 0.48 12.69 -15.36
C PHE A 46 1.12 14.09 -15.34
N LEU A 47 1.99 14.38 -14.36
CA LEU A 47 2.71 15.65 -14.30
C LEU A 47 3.64 15.84 -15.52
N LEU A 48 4.31 14.77 -15.97
CA LEU A 48 5.10 14.78 -17.21
C LEU A 48 4.22 15.03 -18.44
N TYR A 49 2.99 14.49 -18.47
CA TYR A 49 2.03 14.81 -19.52
C TYR A 49 1.66 16.31 -19.52
N LEU A 50 1.39 16.90 -18.36
CA LEU A 50 1.09 18.34 -18.26
C LEU A 50 2.26 19.21 -18.75
N GLU A 51 3.49 18.82 -18.42
CA GLU A 51 4.68 19.56 -18.84
C GLU A 51 4.95 19.42 -20.34
N LYS A 52 4.87 18.19 -20.87
CA LYS A 52 5.21 17.88 -22.27
C LYS A 52 4.12 18.23 -23.27
N SER A 53 2.86 18.34 -22.84
CA SER A 53 1.76 18.87 -23.66
C SER A 53 1.85 20.38 -23.86
N GLY A 54 2.76 21.08 -23.15
CA GLY A 54 2.88 22.53 -23.19
C GLY A 54 1.85 23.28 -22.34
N LEU A 55 1.00 22.55 -21.59
CA LEU A 55 0.00 23.16 -20.72
C LEU A 55 0.63 23.89 -19.53
N VAL A 56 1.74 23.37 -19.00
CA VAL A 56 2.49 24.02 -17.91
C VAL A 56 3.99 23.89 -18.13
N SER A 57 4.68 24.99 -18.39
CA SER A 57 6.14 24.97 -18.59
C SER A 57 6.90 24.84 -17.27
N ASN A 58 7.96 24.01 -17.26
CA ASN A 58 8.86 23.80 -16.11
C ASN A 58 8.13 23.35 -14.83
N LEU A 59 7.01 22.65 -14.97
CA LEU A 59 6.19 22.16 -13.87
C LEU A 59 7.01 21.34 -12.86
N ILE A 60 7.80 20.36 -13.31
CA ILE A 60 8.55 19.45 -12.43
C ILE A 60 9.65 20.19 -11.68
N VAL A 61 10.35 21.08 -12.36
CA VAL A 61 11.39 21.94 -11.76
C VAL A 61 10.77 22.83 -10.69
N ASN A 62 9.63 23.47 -10.99
CA ASN A 62 8.92 24.32 -10.05
C ASN A 62 8.43 23.52 -8.83
N PHE A 63 7.92 22.31 -9.03
CA PHE A 63 7.46 21.45 -7.93
C PHE A 63 8.56 21.09 -6.94
N ASN A 64 9.80 20.91 -7.42
CA ASN A 64 10.93 20.66 -6.53
C ASN A 64 11.18 21.78 -5.52
N SER A 65 10.75 23.03 -5.81
CA SER A 65 10.87 24.16 -4.88
C SER A 65 9.69 24.32 -3.92
N LEU A 66 8.56 23.65 -4.17
CA LEU A 66 7.35 23.79 -3.36
C LEU A 66 7.45 23.01 -2.03
N PRO A 67 6.74 23.44 -0.96
CA PRO A 67 6.62 22.67 0.27
C PRO A 67 5.95 21.31 0.09
N ASP A 68 6.31 20.33 0.93
CA ASP A 68 5.79 18.96 0.90
C ASP A 68 4.25 18.91 0.95
N PHE A 69 3.60 19.78 1.75
CA PHE A 69 2.15 19.89 1.81
C PHE A 69 1.52 20.18 0.44
N PHE A 70 2.04 21.17 -0.30
CA PHE A 70 1.51 21.53 -1.62
C PHE A 70 1.67 20.39 -2.63
N ILE A 71 2.84 19.73 -2.62
CA ILE A 71 3.09 18.59 -3.50
C ILE A 71 2.11 17.45 -3.21
N ASN A 72 1.85 17.18 -1.93
CA ASN A 72 0.90 16.15 -1.55
C ASN A 72 -0.54 16.51 -1.98
N THR A 73 -0.97 17.76 -1.80
CA THR A 73 -2.30 18.21 -2.25
C THR A 73 -2.46 18.11 -3.77
N VAL A 74 -1.44 18.52 -4.55
CA VAL A 74 -1.51 18.35 -6.01
C VAL A 74 -1.59 16.87 -6.37
N ALA A 75 -0.79 16.01 -5.74
CA ALA A 75 -0.85 14.59 -6.02
C ALA A 75 -2.22 13.98 -5.69
N ASP A 76 -2.94 14.46 -4.68
CA ASP A 76 -4.32 14.05 -4.41
C ASP A 76 -5.30 14.49 -5.52
N GLU A 77 -5.14 15.71 -6.05
CA GLU A 77 -5.91 16.14 -7.23
C GLU A 77 -5.56 15.34 -8.48
N VAL A 78 -4.29 15.01 -8.69
CA VAL A 78 -3.88 14.14 -9.80
C VAL A 78 -4.53 12.76 -9.64
N VAL A 79 -4.57 12.19 -8.43
CA VAL A 79 -5.29 10.93 -8.18
C VAL A 79 -6.78 11.04 -8.51
N MET A 80 -7.41 12.19 -8.27
CA MET A 80 -8.78 12.46 -8.72
C MET A 80 -8.89 12.47 -10.26
N CYS A 81 -7.92 13.07 -10.95
CA CYS A 81 -7.83 13.06 -12.41
C CYS A 81 -7.67 11.63 -12.95
N LEU A 82 -6.79 10.84 -12.35
CA LEU A 82 -6.57 9.43 -12.71
C LEU A 82 -7.83 8.59 -12.51
N SER A 83 -8.53 8.83 -11.39
CA SER A 83 -9.83 8.21 -11.14
C SER A 83 -10.83 8.59 -12.23
N CYS A 84 -10.90 9.86 -12.62
CA CYS A 84 -11.75 10.31 -13.71
C CYS A 84 -11.44 9.61 -15.05
N LEU A 85 -10.16 9.53 -15.42
CA LEU A 85 -9.70 8.86 -16.65
C LEU A 85 -10.11 7.38 -16.74
N SER A 86 -10.22 6.71 -15.58
CA SER A 86 -10.55 5.28 -15.51
C SER A 86 -12.02 4.95 -15.79
N TYR A 87 -12.92 5.93 -15.71
CA TYR A 87 -14.34 5.72 -16.01
C TYR A 87 -14.61 5.78 -17.52
N GLU A 88 -15.45 4.87 -18.02
CA GLU A 88 -15.89 4.89 -19.42
C GLU A 88 -16.75 6.12 -19.73
N ASN A 89 -17.60 6.52 -18.78
CA ASN A 89 -18.53 7.63 -18.94
C ASN A 89 -18.36 8.67 -17.83
N PHE A 90 -18.27 9.95 -18.20
CA PHE A 90 -18.12 11.05 -17.25
C PHE A 90 -19.29 11.14 -16.27
N SER A 91 -20.51 10.86 -16.71
CA SER A 91 -21.71 10.85 -15.85
C SER A 91 -21.60 9.79 -14.76
N MET A 92 -21.01 8.62 -15.04
CA MET A 92 -20.76 7.60 -14.02
C MET A 92 -19.72 8.07 -13.00
N PHE A 93 -18.67 8.76 -13.45
CA PHE A 93 -17.70 9.36 -12.54
C PHE A 93 -18.37 10.39 -11.61
N VAL A 94 -19.16 11.32 -12.18
CA VAL A 94 -19.88 12.34 -11.40
C VAL A 94 -20.89 11.70 -10.44
N ALA A 95 -21.56 10.61 -10.83
CA ALA A 95 -22.47 9.89 -9.94
C ALA A 95 -21.75 9.27 -8.72
N ASN A 96 -20.51 8.78 -8.89
CA ASN A 96 -19.76 8.15 -7.81
C ASN A 96 -19.06 9.16 -6.88
N PHE A 97 -18.54 10.26 -7.43
CA PHE A 97 -17.71 11.20 -6.68
C PHE A 97 -18.42 12.54 -6.39
N GLY A 98 -19.58 12.78 -7.01
CA GLY A 98 -20.22 14.09 -7.03
C GLY A 98 -19.49 15.09 -7.93
N LYS A 99 -19.86 16.36 -7.83
CA LYS A 99 -19.17 17.47 -8.51
C LYS A 99 -17.85 17.82 -7.80
N LYS A 100 -16.88 16.91 -7.82
CA LYS A 100 -15.52 17.21 -7.36
C LYS A 100 -14.87 18.24 -8.26
N ILE A 101 -13.94 18.98 -7.68
CA ILE A 101 -13.11 19.95 -8.37
C ILE A 101 -11.63 19.62 -8.11
N ILE A 102 -10.77 20.08 -9.02
CA ILE A 102 -9.30 19.95 -8.97
C ILE A 102 -8.67 21.35 -9.04
N PRO A 103 -8.92 22.22 -8.05
CA PRO A 103 -8.63 23.64 -8.13
C PRO A 103 -7.15 23.95 -8.39
N LEU A 104 -6.20 23.16 -7.89
CA LEU A 104 -4.79 23.38 -8.16
C LEU A 104 -4.42 23.04 -9.60
N ILE A 105 -4.88 21.89 -10.12
CA ILE A 105 -4.63 21.47 -11.51
C ILE A 105 -5.28 22.45 -12.48
N THR A 106 -6.54 22.81 -12.24
CA THR A 106 -7.25 23.78 -13.07
C THR A 106 -6.53 25.13 -13.09
N ARG A 107 -6.12 25.63 -11.92
CA ARG A 107 -5.40 26.91 -11.83
C ARG A 107 -4.02 26.87 -12.48
N MET A 108 -3.23 25.81 -12.26
CA MET A 108 -1.86 25.75 -12.80
C MET A 108 -1.85 25.57 -14.32
N THR A 109 -2.93 25.05 -14.88
CA THR A 109 -3.12 24.87 -16.32
C THR A 109 -3.88 26.04 -16.94
N GLY A 110 -3.97 27.20 -16.27
CA GLY A 110 -4.64 28.37 -16.82
C GLY A 110 -6.12 28.15 -17.14
N GLU A 111 -6.81 27.34 -16.34
CA GLU A 111 -8.21 26.92 -16.51
C GLU A 111 -8.48 26.02 -17.74
N TYR A 112 -7.44 25.61 -18.48
CA TYR A 112 -7.61 24.72 -19.65
C TYR A 112 -7.99 23.29 -19.25
N LEU A 113 -7.59 22.81 -18.06
CA LEU A 113 -7.95 21.46 -17.60
C LEU A 113 -8.97 21.49 -16.47
N THR A 114 -10.15 20.95 -16.79
CA THR A 114 -11.17 20.54 -15.82
C THR A 114 -11.33 19.02 -15.87
N LEU A 115 -11.99 18.41 -14.87
CA LEU A 115 -12.28 16.96 -14.90
C LEU A 115 -13.07 16.55 -16.15
N ALA A 116 -13.96 17.41 -16.65
CA ALA A 116 -14.72 17.15 -17.88
C ALA A 116 -13.80 17.12 -19.11
N VAL A 117 -12.88 18.09 -19.22
CA VAL A 117 -11.90 18.13 -20.33
C VAL A 117 -10.92 16.96 -20.25
N ILE A 118 -10.48 16.58 -19.05
CA ILE A 118 -9.64 15.40 -18.83
C ILE A 118 -10.35 14.14 -19.31
N HIS A 119 -11.62 13.95 -18.94
CA HIS A 119 -12.40 12.78 -19.38
C HIS A 119 -12.61 12.77 -20.89
N GLN A 120 -12.95 13.91 -21.47
CA GLN A 120 -13.14 14.05 -22.92
C GLN A 120 -11.89 13.64 -23.71
N ASN A 121 -10.70 13.92 -23.18
CA ASN A 121 -9.43 13.60 -23.82
C ASN A 121 -8.78 12.30 -23.28
N ARG A 122 -9.55 11.44 -22.61
CA ARG A 122 -8.98 10.34 -21.80
C ARG A 122 -8.03 9.43 -22.57
N GLU A 123 -8.36 9.08 -23.82
CA GLU A 123 -7.58 8.11 -24.59
C GLU A 123 -6.21 8.65 -24.93
N SER A 124 -6.16 9.91 -25.38
CA SER A 124 -4.90 10.62 -25.65
C SER A 124 -4.04 10.73 -24.40
N ILE A 125 -4.63 11.18 -23.29
CA ILE A 125 -3.93 11.34 -22.01
C ILE A 125 -3.37 10.00 -21.52
N LEU A 126 -4.18 8.94 -21.54
CA LEU A 126 -3.75 7.61 -21.11
C LEU A 126 -2.62 7.05 -21.99
N LEU A 127 -2.66 7.31 -23.30
CA LEU A 127 -1.62 6.90 -24.24
C LEU A 127 -0.29 7.61 -23.95
N ASP A 128 -0.32 8.94 -23.78
CA ASP A 128 0.87 9.73 -23.44
C ASP A 128 1.44 9.34 -22.08
N MET A 129 0.57 9.12 -21.10
CA MET A 129 0.98 8.62 -19.79
C MET A 129 1.68 7.26 -19.90
N LYS A 130 1.09 6.30 -20.64
CA LYS A 130 1.72 5.00 -20.84
C LYS A 130 3.10 5.13 -21.47
N LYS A 131 3.26 6.04 -22.44
CA LYS A 131 4.56 6.35 -23.06
C LYS A 131 5.54 6.92 -22.03
N HIS A 132 5.12 7.86 -21.18
CA HIS A 132 5.99 8.43 -20.14
C HIS A 132 6.38 7.40 -19.09
N LEU A 133 5.45 6.54 -18.67
CA LEU A 133 5.74 5.44 -17.75
C LEU A 133 6.85 4.53 -18.28
N THR A 134 6.73 4.07 -19.53
CA THR A 134 7.67 3.10 -20.11
C THR A 134 9.00 3.72 -20.49
N SER A 135 9.00 4.93 -21.06
CA SER A 135 10.22 5.57 -21.58
C SER A 135 10.97 6.39 -20.55
N ILE A 136 10.32 6.83 -19.46
CA ILE A 136 10.92 7.72 -18.46
C ILE A 136 10.77 7.14 -17.06
N CYS A 137 9.55 6.95 -16.57
CA CYS A 137 9.35 6.68 -15.14
C CYS A 137 9.99 5.35 -14.70
N TYR A 138 9.74 4.24 -15.39
CA TYR A 138 10.32 2.97 -14.97
C TYR A 138 11.85 2.98 -15.06
N PRO A 139 12.49 3.39 -16.18
CA PRO A 139 13.95 3.40 -16.26
C PRO A 139 14.61 4.40 -15.31
N ALA A 140 13.99 5.59 -15.14
CA ALA A 140 14.55 6.67 -14.35
C ALA A 140 14.32 6.50 -12.85
N PHE A 141 13.37 5.68 -12.39
CA PHE A 141 13.02 5.62 -10.96
C PHE A 141 13.21 4.22 -10.33
N GLU A 142 13.62 3.22 -11.10
CA GLU A 142 13.83 1.84 -10.65
C GLU A 142 14.61 1.74 -9.33
N ASP A 143 15.78 2.38 -9.26
CA ASP A 143 16.63 2.38 -8.07
C ASP A 143 15.99 3.09 -6.86
N ILE A 144 15.17 4.12 -7.11
CA ILE A 144 14.42 4.83 -6.07
C ILE A 144 13.29 3.93 -5.53
N CYS A 145 12.59 3.19 -6.38
CA CYS A 145 11.58 2.23 -5.97
C CYS A 145 12.19 1.14 -5.08
N VAL A 146 13.28 0.50 -5.54
CA VAL A 146 13.99 -0.52 -4.78
C VAL A 146 14.48 0.01 -3.43
N GLN A 147 15.03 1.23 -3.41
CA GLN A 147 15.49 1.86 -2.18
C GLN A 147 14.33 2.17 -1.22
N ALA A 148 13.21 2.69 -1.73
CA ALA A 148 12.04 3.02 -0.92
C ALA A 148 11.39 1.76 -0.30
N GLU A 149 11.34 0.66 -1.07
CA GLU A 149 10.89 -0.64 -0.57
C GLU A 149 11.81 -1.15 0.54
N LYS A 150 13.13 -1.09 0.34
CA LYS A 150 14.11 -1.50 1.35
C LYS A 150 14.03 -0.65 2.63
N GLU A 151 13.90 0.67 2.50
CA GLU A 151 13.75 1.58 3.64
C GLU A 151 12.47 1.29 4.43
N LYS A 152 11.37 1.02 3.73
CA LYS A 152 10.10 0.63 4.35
C LYS A 152 10.25 -0.66 5.15
N VAL A 153 10.91 -1.69 4.60
CA VAL A 153 11.20 -2.94 5.32
C VAL A 153 12.03 -2.69 6.58
N ILE A 154 13.07 -1.87 6.50
CA ILE A 154 13.93 -1.54 7.66
C ILE A 154 13.14 -0.81 8.75
N GLU A 155 12.25 0.09 8.37
CA GLU A 155 11.43 0.85 9.32
C GLU A 155 10.34 -0.01 9.97
N ASP A 156 9.72 -0.89 9.19
CA ASP A 156 8.76 -1.88 9.69
C ASP A 156 9.44 -2.82 10.71
N MET A 157 10.70 -3.24 10.44
CA MET A 157 11.51 -4.00 11.40
C MET A 157 11.80 -3.25 12.70
N LYS A 158 12.01 -1.93 12.65
CA LYS A 158 12.23 -1.10 13.85
C LYS A 158 10.96 -0.99 14.69
N HIS A 159 9.80 -0.84 14.04
CA HIS A 159 8.52 -0.73 14.74
C HIS A 159 8.04 -2.05 15.38
N LEU A 160 8.57 -3.20 14.95
CA LEU A 160 8.29 -4.51 15.57
C LEU A 160 9.02 -4.78 16.90
N GLY A 161 9.79 -3.83 17.43
CA GLY A 161 10.27 -3.93 18.81
C GLY A 161 11.42 -4.91 19.04
N PHE A 162 12.37 -5.03 18.11
CA PHE A 162 13.74 -5.44 18.47
C PHE A 162 14.48 -4.31 19.20
N SER A 163 13.88 -3.80 20.28
CA SER A 163 14.66 -3.22 21.36
C SER A 163 15.42 -4.38 21.99
N LYS A 164 16.70 -4.45 21.67
CA LYS A 164 17.69 -5.33 22.26
C LYS A 164 17.77 -5.03 23.77
N ALA A 165 16.81 -5.56 24.54
CA ALA A 165 16.81 -5.53 25.98
C ALA A 165 17.81 -6.59 26.49
N VAL A 166 19.09 -6.27 26.37
CA VAL A 166 20.14 -6.90 27.18
C VAL A 166 20.02 -6.31 28.58
N HIS A 167 19.09 -6.85 29.37
CA HIS A 167 19.08 -6.65 30.82
C HIS A 167 19.22 -8.00 31.52
N LYS A 168 20.49 -8.34 31.77
CA LYS A 168 21.04 -8.84 33.04
C LYS A 168 20.14 -9.79 33.84
N ALA A 169 20.32 -11.10 33.64
CA ALA A 169 19.86 -12.11 34.57
C ALA A 169 20.67 -12.04 35.88
N GLY A 170 19.98 -11.76 36.98
CA GLY A 170 20.51 -11.79 38.34
C GLY A 170 19.45 -12.32 39.30
N SER A 171 19.63 -13.59 39.69
CA SER A 171 19.29 -14.25 40.95
C SER A 171 17.87 -14.27 41.56
N SER A 172 17.48 -15.52 41.85
CA SER A 172 16.84 -16.04 43.08
C SER A 172 15.30 -16.14 43.20
N SER A 173 14.83 -17.37 42.90
CA SER A 173 14.24 -18.38 43.81
C SER A 173 13.15 -18.04 44.85
N GLN A 174 12.22 -19.01 44.96
CA GLN A 174 11.21 -19.31 46.00
C GLN A 174 9.83 -18.61 45.90
N PHE A 175 8.78 -19.37 45.56
CA PHE A 175 7.90 -20.01 46.56
C PHE A 175 6.96 -21.06 45.90
N LEU A 176 6.80 -22.19 46.60
CA LEU A 176 5.82 -23.29 46.43
C LEU A 176 4.40 -22.77 46.76
N SER A 177 3.24 -23.39 46.52
CA SER A 177 2.82 -24.79 46.35
C SER A 177 1.36 -24.83 45.85
N GLU A 178 0.98 -26.01 45.38
CA GLU A 178 -0.31 -26.57 44.94
C GLU A 178 -1.60 -26.16 45.68
N GLN A 179 -2.72 -26.14 44.94
CA GLN A 179 -3.93 -26.92 45.30
C GLN A 179 -4.86 -27.16 44.10
N GLN A 180 -5.48 -28.34 44.11
CA GLN A 180 -6.20 -29.02 43.05
C GLN A 180 -7.70 -28.67 42.97
N ALA A 181 -8.22 -28.87 41.74
CA ALA A 181 -9.53 -29.44 41.36
C ALA A 181 -10.83 -28.74 41.78
N THR A 182 -11.61 -28.29 40.78
CA THR A 182 -12.85 -29.00 40.37
C THR A 182 -13.52 -28.35 39.15
N THR A 183 -13.65 -29.17 38.11
CA THR A 183 -14.73 -29.22 37.10
C THR A 183 -15.82 -28.14 37.13
N ARG A 184 -15.85 -27.31 36.09
CA ARG A 184 -17.11 -26.92 35.45
C ARG A 184 -16.93 -26.78 33.94
N THR A 185 -17.37 -27.82 33.27
CA THR A 185 -17.62 -27.94 31.84
C THR A 185 -18.60 -26.86 31.37
N SER A 186 -18.10 -25.96 30.52
CA SER A 186 -18.92 -25.21 29.57
C SER A 186 -18.38 -25.52 28.19
N LYS A 187 -19.20 -26.21 27.41
CA LYS A 187 -18.99 -26.63 26.03
C LYS A 187 -18.53 -25.43 25.17
N VAL A 188 -17.23 -25.40 24.86
CA VAL A 188 -16.73 -24.70 23.67
C VAL A 188 -16.53 -25.79 22.63
N GLY A 189 -17.15 -25.60 21.47
CA GLY A 189 -17.09 -26.54 20.35
C GLY A 189 -15.66 -26.95 20.07
N VAL A 190 -15.47 -28.27 20.03
CA VAL A 190 -14.27 -28.91 19.50
C VAL A 190 -14.27 -28.61 18.00
N PHE A 191 -13.75 -27.46 17.62
CA PHE A 191 -13.15 -27.31 16.31
C PHE A 191 -11.90 -28.17 16.35
N SER A 192 -11.89 -29.24 15.55
CA SER A 192 -10.71 -30.08 15.41
C SER A 192 -9.49 -29.19 15.13
N GLU A 193 -8.35 -29.46 15.77
CA GLU A 193 -7.12 -28.66 15.56
C GLU A 193 -6.76 -28.59 14.06
N ASP A 194 -7.12 -29.62 13.30
CA ASP A 194 -6.98 -29.69 11.85
C ASP A 194 -7.86 -28.67 11.09
N GLU A 195 -9.08 -28.41 11.54
CA GLU A 195 -10.00 -27.46 10.89
C GLU A 195 -9.59 -26.02 11.19
N GLN A 196 -9.15 -25.73 12.42
CA GLN A 196 -8.61 -24.42 12.79
C GLN A 196 -7.28 -24.12 12.07
N ALA A 197 -6.42 -25.13 11.91
CA ALA A 197 -5.19 -24.99 11.13
C ALA A 197 -5.48 -24.65 9.66
N ARG A 198 -6.52 -25.29 9.08
CA ARG A 198 -6.96 -25.00 7.70
C ARG A 198 -7.57 -23.61 7.55
N GLU A 199 -8.28 -23.11 8.56
CA GLU A 199 -8.75 -21.72 8.62
C GLU A 199 -7.60 -20.72 8.68
N ASP A 200 -6.62 -20.96 9.54
CA ASP A 200 -5.52 -20.02 9.75
C ASP A 200 -4.70 -19.83 8.45
N ASP A 201 -4.48 -20.89 7.68
CA ASP A 201 -3.72 -20.86 6.41
C ASP A 201 -4.39 -20.05 5.30
N ARG A 202 -5.72 -19.93 5.35
CA ARG A 202 -6.55 -19.16 4.39
C ARG A 202 -7.05 -17.84 4.98
N THR A 203 -6.49 -17.41 6.12
CA THR A 203 -6.93 -16.18 6.79
C THR A 203 -6.02 -14.99 6.46
N VAL A 204 -6.65 -13.86 6.15
CA VAL A 204 -6.02 -12.55 6.07
C VAL A 204 -6.33 -11.78 7.35
N PHE A 205 -5.30 -11.25 8.00
CA PHE A 205 -5.43 -10.40 9.16
C PHE A 205 -5.51 -8.93 8.73
N LEU A 206 -6.60 -8.27 9.09
CA LEU A 206 -6.86 -6.87 8.80
C LEU A 206 -6.65 -6.04 10.06
N THR A 207 -6.00 -4.88 9.96
CA THR A 207 -5.91 -3.90 11.05
C THR A 207 -6.45 -2.55 10.61
N PHE A 208 -7.18 -1.89 11.50
CA PHE A 208 -7.90 -0.64 11.26
C PHE A 208 -7.27 0.50 12.04
N SER A 209 -7.37 1.70 11.47
CA SER A 209 -6.90 2.91 12.16
C SER A 209 -7.84 3.25 13.32
N ARG A 210 -7.25 3.55 14.49
CA ARG A 210 -8.01 4.00 15.66
C ARG A 210 -8.70 5.33 15.37
N GLY A 211 -9.94 5.50 15.84
CA GLY A 211 -10.77 6.68 15.58
C GLY A 211 -11.60 6.63 14.29
N TYR A 212 -11.40 5.61 13.45
CA TYR A 212 -12.12 5.41 12.19
C TYR A 212 -12.83 4.05 12.18
N PRO A 213 -14.00 3.92 12.85
CA PRO A 213 -14.70 2.64 12.96
C PRO A 213 -15.05 2.09 11.57
N LEU A 214 -14.82 0.79 11.40
CA LEU A 214 -15.18 0.02 10.21
C LEU A 214 -16.13 -1.09 10.63
N SER A 215 -17.25 -1.22 9.91
CA SER A 215 -18.17 -2.35 10.11
C SER A 215 -17.73 -3.57 9.31
N GLU A 216 -18.19 -4.74 9.75
CA GLU A 216 -18.04 -6.00 9.02
C GLU A 216 -18.57 -5.89 7.58
N ALA A 217 -19.75 -5.27 7.41
CA ALA A 217 -20.37 -5.06 6.11
C ALA A 217 -19.52 -4.16 5.18
N GLU A 218 -18.85 -3.12 5.71
CA GLU A 218 -17.96 -2.28 4.92
C GLU A 218 -16.74 -3.07 4.40
N VAL A 219 -16.16 -3.92 5.24
CA VAL A 219 -15.03 -4.79 4.86
C VAL A 219 -15.48 -5.81 3.82
N HIS A 220 -16.60 -6.51 4.07
CA HIS A 220 -17.16 -7.50 3.16
C HIS A 220 -17.42 -6.89 1.78
N ALA A 221 -18.17 -5.80 1.72
CA ALA A 221 -18.52 -5.17 0.45
C ALA A 221 -17.28 -4.72 -0.36
N TYR A 222 -16.25 -4.21 0.31
CA TYR A 222 -15.03 -3.76 -0.36
C TYR A 222 -14.24 -4.92 -0.99
N PHE A 223 -13.96 -5.96 -0.21
CA PHE A 223 -13.16 -7.10 -0.68
C PHE A 223 -13.93 -7.94 -1.70
N THR A 224 -15.23 -8.14 -1.52
CA THR A 224 -16.09 -8.80 -2.52
C THR A 224 -16.10 -8.03 -3.83
N ARG A 225 -16.24 -6.69 -3.79
CA ARG A 225 -16.20 -5.85 -5.01
C ARG A 225 -14.85 -5.93 -5.72
N ARG A 226 -13.74 -6.04 -5.00
CA ARG A 226 -12.40 -5.96 -5.57
C ARG A 226 -11.86 -7.29 -6.11
N PHE A 227 -12.19 -8.39 -5.43
CA PHE A 227 -11.62 -9.72 -5.69
C PHE A 227 -12.67 -10.79 -6.03
N GLY A 228 -13.96 -10.44 -6.01
CA GLY A 228 -15.07 -11.38 -6.18
C GLY A 228 -15.49 -12.04 -4.87
N GLU A 229 -16.38 -13.03 -4.94
CA GLU A 229 -16.90 -13.73 -3.75
C GLU A 229 -15.85 -14.72 -3.19
N ILE A 230 -14.91 -14.18 -2.42
CA ILE A 230 -13.77 -14.91 -1.86
C ILE A 230 -13.85 -15.11 -0.35
N ILE A 231 -14.81 -14.45 0.31
CA ILE A 231 -14.89 -14.32 1.77
C ILE A 231 -15.81 -15.41 2.32
N GLU A 232 -15.29 -16.22 3.24
CA GLU A 232 -16.11 -17.18 3.98
C GLU A 232 -16.68 -16.57 5.26
N ALA A 233 -15.84 -15.84 6.00
CA ALA A 233 -16.22 -15.22 7.26
C ALA A 233 -15.34 -14.01 7.58
N ILE A 234 -15.90 -13.04 8.30
CA ILE A 234 -15.15 -11.94 8.89
C ILE A 234 -15.39 -11.94 10.40
N ILE A 235 -14.33 -12.06 11.17
CA ILE A 235 -14.38 -12.08 12.64
C ILE A 235 -13.74 -10.78 13.13
N MET A 236 -14.50 -9.95 13.85
CA MET A 236 -14.04 -8.67 14.42
C MET A 236 -14.10 -8.69 15.97
N PRO A 237 -13.07 -9.22 16.66
CA PRO A 237 -13.08 -9.25 18.12
C PRO A 237 -12.88 -7.83 18.67
N GLY A 238 -13.83 -7.35 19.48
CA GLY A 238 -13.77 -6.02 20.10
C GLY A 238 -14.86 -5.04 19.66
N GLY A 239 -16.04 -5.55 19.24
CA GLY A 239 -17.25 -4.75 19.03
C GLY A 239 -18.35 -4.99 20.07
N GLU A 240 -18.07 -5.69 21.17
CA GLU A 240 -19.05 -5.84 22.26
C GLU A 240 -19.05 -4.56 23.12
N GLY A 241 -20.07 -3.73 22.93
CA GLY A 241 -20.24 -2.43 23.59
C GLY A 241 -19.88 -1.25 22.69
N ASN A 242 -19.46 -0.14 23.30
CA ASN A 242 -19.09 1.11 22.61
C ASN A 242 -17.62 1.14 22.15
N GLU A 243 -16.89 0.02 22.23
CA GLU A 243 -15.49 -0.07 21.80
C GLU A 243 -15.37 -0.35 20.30
N GLN A 244 -14.43 0.34 19.65
CA GLN A 244 -14.15 0.19 18.23
C GLN A 244 -13.32 -1.07 17.96
N ALA A 245 -13.76 -1.91 17.04
CA ALA A 245 -12.93 -2.98 16.49
C ALA A 245 -11.67 -2.39 15.80
N LEU A 246 -10.49 -2.85 16.23
CA LEU A 246 -9.20 -2.39 15.70
C LEU A 246 -8.57 -3.37 14.71
N TYR A 247 -9.13 -4.57 14.58
CA TYR A 247 -8.67 -5.59 13.67
C TYR A 247 -9.79 -6.55 13.30
N ALA A 248 -9.57 -7.32 12.24
CA ALA A 248 -10.44 -8.41 11.83
C ALA A 248 -9.61 -9.59 11.31
N LYS A 249 -10.16 -10.80 11.43
CA LYS A 249 -9.74 -11.96 10.65
C LYS A 249 -10.71 -12.12 9.49
N MET A 250 -10.22 -12.08 8.28
CA MET A 250 -10.98 -12.35 7.07
C MET A 250 -10.58 -13.74 6.55
N VAL A 251 -11.46 -14.71 6.74
CA VAL A 251 -11.24 -16.10 6.32
C VAL A 251 -11.68 -16.24 4.87
N LEU A 252 -10.80 -16.73 4.00
CA LEU A 252 -11.06 -16.88 2.57
C LEU A 252 -11.53 -18.30 2.24
N HIS A 253 -12.37 -18.47 1.22
CA HIS A 253 -12.71 -19.80 0.69
C HIS A 253 -11.50 -20.57 0.17
N SER A 254 -10.45 -19.88 -0.29
CA SER A 254 -9.22 -20.51 -0.78
C SER A 254 -7.99 -19.67 -0.44
N ALA A 255 -6.94 -20.32 0.06
CA ALA A 255 -5.65 -19.71 0.32
C ALA A 255 -4.94 -19.24 -0.98
N ALA A 256 -5.37 -19.73 -2.15
CA ALA A 256 -4.82 -19.33 -3.44
C ALA A 256 -5.08 -17.84 -3.77
N MET A 257 -6.05 -17.21 -3.10
CA MET A 257 -6.32 -15.77 -3.24
C MET A 257 -5.44 -14.91 -2.33
N ILE A 258 -4.70 -15.50 -1.38
CA ILE A 258 -3.82 -14.72 -0.49
C ILE A 258 -2.80 -13.91 -1.29
N PRO A 259 -2.08 -14.45 -2.29
CA PRO A 259 -1.11 -13.66 -3.07
C PRO A 259 -1.74 -12.47 -3.82
N GLU A 260 -3.03 -12.54 -4.19
CA GLU A 260 -3.74 -11.43 -4.85
C GLU A 260 -4.13 -10.31 -3.86
N ILE A 261 -4.36 -10.67 -2.60
CA ILE A 261 -4.75 -9.73 -1.53
C ILE A 261 -3.53 -9.21 -0.77
N VAL A 262 -2.56 -10.09 -0.56
CA VAL A 262 -1.33 -9.86 0.18
C VAL A 262 -0.21 -10.37 -0.72
N SER A 263 0.27 -9.47 -1.58
CA SER A 263 1.26 -9.76 -2.62
C SER A 263 2.47 -10.47 -2.03
N ASP A 264 2.90 -11.55 -2.68
CA ASP A 264 4.04 -12.34 -2.25
C ASP A 264 5.29 -11.45 -2.08
N GLY A 265 5.95 -11.60 -0.93
CA GLY A 265 7.12 -10.77 -0.55
C GLY A 265 6.79 -9.44 0.12
N ILE A 266 5.52 -9.01 0.16
CA ILE A 266 5.06 -7.84 0.91
C ILE A 266 4.31 -8.35 2.15
N GLU A 267 4.88 -8.15 3.35
CA GLU A 267 4.26 -8.64 4.58
C GLU A 267 2.83 -8.11 4.80
N ARG A 268 2.53 -6.89 4.31
CA ARG A 268 1.23 -6.24 4.47
C ARG A 268 0.86 -5.32 3.29
N ASN A 269 -0.35 -5.46 2.76
CA ASN A 269 -0.94 -4.60 1.75
C ASN A 269 -1.88 -3.54 2.36
N LYS A 270 -1.82 -2.29 1.86
CA LYS A 270 -2.69 -1.21 2.32
C LYS A 270 -3.91 -1.07 1.40
N TYR A 271 -5.08 -1.04 2.02
CA TYR A 271 -6.36 -0.74 1.40
C TYR A 271 -6.95 0.54 1.97
N THR A 272 -7.84 1.18 1.20
CA THR A 272 -8.61 2.32 1.65
C THR A 272 -10.09 2.05 1.41
N ILE A 273 -10.84 1.89 2.51
CA ILE A 273 -12.28 1.59 2.52
C ILE A 273 -13.02 2.83 3.01
N ASN A 274 -13.82 3.47 2.16
CA ASN A 274 -14.55 4.70 2.50
C ASN A 274 -13.65 5.80 3.09
N GLY A 275 -12.43 5.94 2.59
CA GLY A 275 -11.42 6.89 3.10
C GLY A 275 -10.66 6.43 4.35
N LYS A 276 -11.01 5.28 4.92
CA LYS A 276 -10.37 4.70 6.12
C LYS A 276 -9.27 3.73 5.71
N HIS A 277 -8.12 3.78 6.37
CA HIS A 277 -7.00 2.91 6.05
C HIS A 277 -7.12 1.54 6.73
N VAL A 278 -6.94 0.49 5.93
CA VAL A 278 -6.91 -0.90 6.36
C VAL A 278 -5.59 -1.51 5.91
N TRP A 279 -4.90 -2.21 6.80
CA TRP A 279 -3.75 -3.02 6.43
C TRP A 279 -4.13 -4.48 6.45
N ALA A 280 -3.82 -5.20 5.38
CA ALA A 280 -4.04 -6.63 5.23
C ALA A 280 -2.71 -7.36 5.25
N ARG A 281 -2.60 -8.46 5.99
CA ARG A 281 -1.42 -9.33 6.01
C ARG A 281 -1.85 -10.79 6.10
N LYS A 282 -0.98 -11.72 5.72
CA LYS A 282 -1.23 -13.15 5.99
C LYS A 282 -1.35 -13.35 7.51
N TYR A 283 -2.36 -14.09 7.93
CA TYR A 283 -2.52 -14.45 9.33
C TYR A 283 -1.41 -15.40 9.78
N ILE A 284 -0.95 -15.24 11.02
CA ILE A 284 0.10 -16.09 11.61
C ILE A 284 -0.53 -16.78 12.83
N PRO A 285 -0.71 -18.12 12.79
CA PRO A 285 -1.20 -18.89 13.93
C PRO A 285 -0.38 -18.66 15.20
N ARG A 286 -0.99 -18.74 16.37
CA ARG A 286 -0.25 -18.66 17.65
C ARG A 286 0.75 -19.81 17.83
N SER A 287 0.51 -20.97 17.22
CA SER A 287 1.41 -22.13 17.29
C SER A 287 2.75 -21.91 16.57
N SER A 288 2.80 -21.05 15.54
CA SER A 288 4.03 -20.76 14.80
C SER A 288 4.94 -19.73 15.47
N ILE A 289 4.45 -18.98 16.46
CA ILE A 289 5.27 -18.00 17.22
C ILE A 289 6.21 -18.70 18.21
N ASN A 290 5.85 -19.90 18.70
CA ASN A 290 6.65 -20.63 19.69
C ASN A 290 7.82 -21.44 19.09
N ASN A 291 7.81 -21.76 17.79
CA ASN A 291 8.85 -22.60 17.18
C ASN A 291 10.13 -21.85 16.78
N ASN A 292 10.15 -20.51 16.79
CA ASN A 292 11.32 -19.71 16.41
C ASN A 292 12.20 -19.26 17.60
N LEU A 293 12.03 -19.86 18.78
CA LEU A 293 12.77 -19.52 20.01
C LEU A 293 13.70 -20.63 20.53
N ALA A 294 13.96 -21.69 19.75
CA ALA A 294 14.97 -22.68 20.10
C ALA A 294 16.34 -22.28 19.49
N PRO A 295 17.35 -21.88 20.31
CA PRO A 295 18.70 -21.76 19.79
C PRO A 295 19.22 -23.15 19.47
N SER A 296 19.66 -23.33 18.23
CA SER A 296 20.48 -24.45 17.80
C SER A 296 21.76 -24.50 18.65
N TYR A 297 21.71 -25.26 19.74
CA TYR A 297 22.87 -25.81 20.41
C TYR A 297 22.88 -27.31 20.12
N GLY A 298 23.75 -27.70 19.20
CA GLY A 298 24.03 -29.09 18.88
C GLY A 298 25.41 -29.16 18.23
N VAL A 299 26.43 -29.19 19.08
CA VAL A 299 27.81 -29.55 18.73
C VAL A 299 27.85 -31.03 18.32
N ALA A 300 28.75 -31.32 17.39
CA ALA A 300 29.07 -32.60 16.78
C ALA A 300 29.25 -33.80 17.74
N LEU A 301 28.83 -34.97 17.24
CA LEU A 301 29.66 -36.17 17.14
C LEU A 301 29.49 -36.76 15.73
#